data_AF-F9P7M7-F1
#
_entry.id   AF-F9P7M7-F1
#
_cell.length_a   1.000
_cell.length_b   1.000
_cell.length_c   1.000
_cell.angle_alpha   90.00
_cell.angle_beta   90.00
_cell.angle_gamma   90.00
#
_symmetry.space_group_name_H-M   'P 1'
#
loop_
_entity.id
_entity.type
_entity.pdbx_description
1 polymer ?
#
loop_
_entity_poly.entity_id
_entity_poly.type
_entity_poly.pdbx_seq_one_letter_code
_entity_poly.pdbx_strand_id
1 'polypeptide(L)'
;MTDKEQAYNETKSVFLEPADKKRSIGYFFFKKSNLTMMKAIQKGAWKDINDAQPAAQLQNEFITISQAHKQNGDSYGYMLIPNVDRATFNQMVKDLEGSLLENNDKLQAVYDAKQKIWGIVKYDDSASTISNKFQVLKRGIYTIRKENSGYKVSYYNPETKNSASKDSVFKELASKPTVEDSSKKTGKITKENQPTLPQTGEYSGVLPLVGMLLMGSGYFSLRLK
;
A
#
# COMPACT_ATOMS: atom_id res chain seq x y z
N MET A 1 -3.04 25.37 -11.23
CA MET A 1 -3.36 25.48 -9.79
C MET A 1 -3.14 26.93 -9.38
N THR A 2 -4.01 27.43 -8.53
CA THR A 2 -4.00 28.81 -8.01
C THR A 2 -3.39 28.87 -6.61
N ASP A 3 -3.08 30.07 -6.16
CA ASP A 3 -2.73 30.42 -4.78
C ASP A 3 -3.90 30.30 -3.80
N LYS A 4 -5.09 30.01 -4.31
CA LYS A 4 -6.29 29.66 -3.54
C LYS A 4 -6.54 28.15 -3.56
N GLU A 5 -7.10 27.67 -2.45
CA GLU A 5 -7.64 26.33 -2.33
C GLU A 5 -8.73 26.06 -3.36
N GLN A 6 -8.58 24.94 -4.06
CA GLN A 6 -9.55 24.46 -5.03
C GLN A 6 -10.02 23.06 -4.65
N ALA A 7 -11.33 22.86 -4.59
CA ALA A 7 -11.94 21.57 -4.28
C ALA A 7 -12.01 20.67 -5.52
N TYR A 8 -11.71 19.39 -5.34
CA TYR A 8 -11.78 18.33 -6.33
C TYR A 8 -12.54 17.14 -5.74
N ASN A 9 -13.84 17.08 -6.03
CA ASN A 9 -14.71 16.02 -5.53
C ASN A 9 -14.58 14.75 -6.38
N GLU A 10 -14.90 13.60 -5.78
CA GLU A 10 -14.93 12.30 -6.48
C GLU A 10 -13.59 11.93 -7.16
N THR A 11 -12.47 12.39 -6.60
CA THR A 11 -11.13 12.22 -7.17
C THR A 11 -10.65 10.78 -7.05
N LYS A 12 -10.31 10.14 -8.17
CA LYS A 12 -9.74 8.79 -8.22
C LYS A 12 -8.20 8.81 -8.25
N SER A 13 -7.61 9.83 -8.86
CA SER A 13 -6.15 9.98 -8.91
C SER A 13 -5.72 11.44 -9.10
N VAL A 14 -4.51 11.74 -8.66
CA VAL A 14 -3.80 12.99 -8.92
C VAL A 14 -2.43 12.65 -9.49
N PHE A 15 -1.98 13.33 -10.53
CA PHE A 15 -0.66 13.09 -11.12
C PHE A 15 0.08 14.40 -11.35
N LEU A 16 1.17 14.60 -10.61
CA LEU A 16 2.09 15.72 -10.77
C LEU A 16 3.12 15.36 -11.84
N GLU A 17 3.05 16.07 -12.96
CA GLU A 17 3.87 15.79 -14.15
C GLU A 17 4.86 16.92 -14.39
N PRO A 18 6.07 16.85 -13.82
CA PRO A 18 7.16 17.75 -14.16
C PRO A 18 7.80 17.36 -15.50
N ALA A 19 8.62 18.26 -16.06
CA ALA A 19 9.37 18.00 -17.29
C ALA A 19 10.33 16.79 -17.16
N ASP A 20 10.99 16.65 -16.00
CA ASP A 20 11.78 15.46 -15.69
C ASP A 20 10.89 14.36 -15.11
N LYS A 21 10.63 13.32 -15.91
CA LYS A 21 9.79 12.18 -15.51
C LYS A 21 10.29 11.46 -14.25
N LYS A 22 11.57 11.56 -13.88
CA LYS A 22 12.09 10.99 -12.62
C LYS A 22 11.66 11.77 -11.37
N ARG A 23 10.89 12.85 -11.53
CA ARG A 23 10.32 13.65 -10.45
C ARG A 23 8.81 13.60 -10.42
N SER A 24 8.18 12.76 -11.24
CA SER A 24 6.73 12.62 -11.24
C SER A 24 6.24 11.99 -9.94
N ILE A 25 5.06 12.41 -9.50
CA ILE A 25 4.40 11.88 -8.30
C ILE A 25 2.93 11.64 -8.61
N GLY A 26 2.54 10.37 -8.61
CA GLY A 26 1.16 9.94 -8.73
C GLY A 26 0.55 9.56 -7.38
N TYR A 27 -0.71 9.92 -7.18
CA TYR A 27 -1.53 9.53 -6.05
C TYR A 27 -2.75 8.79 -6.60
N PHE A 28 -2.93 7.54 -6.19
CA PHE A 28 -4.09 6.74 -6.55
C PHE A 28 -4.95 6.51 -5.30
N PHE A 29 -6.21 6.93 -5.33
CA PHE A 29 -7.14 6.75 -4.22
C PHE A 29 -7.97 5.48 -4.46
N PHE A 30 -7.91 4.51 -3.54
CA PHE A 30 -8.61 3.24 -3.71
C PHE A 30 -10.12 3.46 -3.88
N LYS A 31 -10.67 4.37 -3.07
CA LYS A 31 -12.03 4.90 -3.18
C LYS A 31 -11.95 6.36 -3.65
N LYS A 32 -12.94 6.80 -4.45
CA LYS A 32 -13.05 8.21 -4.84
C LYS A 32 -13.08 9.09 -3.60
N SER A 33 -12.30 10.17 -3.61
CA SER A 33 -12.04 11.00 -2.43
C SER A 33 -12.26 12.48 -2.75
N ASN A 34 -12.75 13.24 -1.78
CA ASN A 34 -12.92 14.68 -1.90
C ASN A 34 -11.67 15.39 -1.38
N LEU A 35 -10.95 16.05 -2.29
CA LEU A 35 -9.67 16.68 -2.00
C LEU A 35 -9.74 18.20 -2.13
N THR A 36 -8.82 18.87 -1.47
CA THR A 36 -8.50 20.28 -1.72
C THR A 36 -7.05 20.36 -2.19
N MET A 37 -6.79 21.16 -3.23
CA MET A 37 -5.45 21.38 -3.75
C MET A 37 -5.15 22.86 -3.93
N MET A 38 -3.90 23.25 -3.69
CA MET A 38 -3.43 24.64 -3.80
C MET A 38 -1.96 24.65 -4.25
N LYS A 39 -1.56 25.68 -4.99
CA LYS A 39 -0.16 25.96 -5.33
C LYS A 39 0.19 27.40 -4.92
N ALA A 40 0.99 27.55 -3.86
CA ALA A 40 1.26 28.86 -3.27
C ALA A 40 2.74 29.03 -2.90
N ILE A 41 3.22 30.28 -2.99
CA ILE A 41 4.52 30.68 -2.43
C ILE A 41 4.36 30.80 -0.92
N GLN A 42 5.10 29.99 -0.17
CA GLN A 42 5.16 30.07 1.29
C GLN A 42 6.48 30.73 1.70
N LYS A 43 6.42 31.59 2.72
CA LYS A 43 7.56 32.35 3.24
C LYS A 43 7.81 32.01 4.70
N GLY A 44 9.06 32.07 5.12
CA GLY A 44 9.47 31.89 6.52
C GLY A 44 10.96 32.11 6.68
N ALA A 45 11.45 32.16 7.92
CA ALA A 45 12.87 32.24 8.24
C ALA A 45 13.28 31.01 9.06
N TRP A 46 14.57 30.65 9.02
CA TRP A 46 15.09 29.60 9.91
C TRP A 46 14.89 29.96 11.38
N LYS A 47 14.93 31.25 11.72
CA LYS A 47 14.65 31.74 13.06
C LYS A 47 13.25 31.38 13.57
N ASP A 48 12.24 31.29 12.70
CA ASP A 48 10.85 30.99 13.08
C ASP A 48 10.69 29.59 13.69
N ILE A 49 11.61 28.67 13.40
CA ILE A 49 11.62 27.30 13.91
C ILE A 49 12.84 26.98 14.79
N ASN A 50 13.83 27.88 14.85
CA ASN A 50 15.04 27.75 15.64
C ASN A 50 15.63 29.13 15.97
N ASP A 51 15.46 29.59 17.20
CA ASP A 51 15.86 30.93 17.65
C ASP A 51 17.33 31.28 17.40
N ALA A 52 18.22 30.29 17.33
CA ALA A 52 19.66 30.46 17.09
C ALA A 52 20.02 30.70 15.61
N GLN A 53 19.06 30.61 14.69
CA GLN A 53 19.29 30.72 13.25
C GLN A 53 18.97 32.12 12.69
N PRO A 54 19.42 32.43 11.45
CA PRO A 54 19.18 33.72 10.82
C PRO A 54 17.69 34.05 10.64
N ALA A 55 17.35 35.33 10.83
CA ALA A 55 16.01 35.89 10.60
C ALA A 55 15.72 36.24 9.13
N ALA A 56 16.65 35.93 8.22
CA ALA A 56 16.49 36.24 6.81
C ALA A 56 15.29 35.49 6.23
N GLN A 57 14.41 36.22 5.54
CA GLN A 57 13.20 35.65 4.97
C GLN A 57 13.54 34.83 3.72
N LEU A 58 13.05 33.60 3.68
CA LEU A 58 13.14 32.67 2.57
C LEU A 58 11.75 32.41 2.00
N GLN A 59 11.70 31.95 0.76
CA GLN A 59 10.44 31.57 0.11
C GLN A 59 10.62 30.37 -0.81
N ASN A 60 9.60 29.52 -0.88
CA ASN A 60 9.50 28.40 -1.81
C ASN A 60 8.05 28.24 -2.29
N GLU A 61 7.87 27.71 -3.50
CA GLU A 61 6.55 27.33 -4.00
C GLU A 61 6.22 25.90 -3.57
N PHE A 62 5.02 25.69 -3.02
CA PHE A 62 4.52 24.40 -2.59
C PHE A 62 3.21 24.05 -3.28
N ILE A 63 3.04 22.78 -3.63
CA ILE A 63 1.74 22.20 -3.97
C ILE A 63 1.25 21.44 -2.74
N THR A 64 0.10 21.85 -2.21
CA THR A 64 -0.56 21.18 -1.09
C THR A 64 -1.74 20.39 -1.63
N ILE A 65 -1.84 19.11 -1.25
CA ILE A 65 -2.96 18.22 -1.53
C ILE A 65 -3.46 17.73 -0.17
N SER A 66 -4.72 17.98 0.16
CA SER A 66 -5.30 17.64 1.46
C SER A 66 -6.67 16.97 1.31
N GLN A 67 -7.01 16.13 2.27
CA GLN A 67 -8.34 15.54 2.44
C GLN A 67 -8.82 15.92 3.84
N ALA A 68 -9.97 16.57 3.95
CA ALA A 68 -10.54 16.93 5.23
C ALA A 68 -11.27 15.73 5.87
N HIS A 69 -11.12 15.58 7.18
CA HIS A 69 -11.90 14.64 8.00
C HIS A 69 -12.83 15.46 8.88
N LYS A 70 -14.14 15.33 8.66
CA LYS A 70 -15.19 16.13 9.32
C LYS A 70 -16.02 15.30 10.29
N GLN A 71 -15.96 13.97 10.21
CA GLN A 71 -16.76 13.07 11.02
C GLN A 71 -15.89 12.00 11.69
N ASN A 72 -16.36 11.51 12.84
CA ASN A 72 -15.75 10.35 13.49
C ASN A 72 -15.88 9.12 12.58
N GLY A 73 -14.80 8.37 12.43
CA GLY A 73 -14.77 7.21 11.54
C GLY A 73 -14.45 7.54 10.08
N ASP A 74 -14.20 8.80 9.75
CA ASP A 74 -13.63 9.14 8.45
C ASP A 74 -12.30 8.40 8.26
N SER A 75 -12.06 7.95 7.02
CA SER A 75 -10.87 7.18 6.65
C SER A 75 -10.27 7.72 5.36
N TYR A 76 -9.00 7.40 5.13
CA TYR A 76 -8.30 7.66 3.89
C TYR A 76 -7.57 6.39 3.45
N GLY A 77 -7.27 6.29 2.16
CA GLY A 77 -6.55 5.16 1.60
C GLY A 77 -6.10 5.47 0.17
N TYR A 78 -4.79 5.66 0.01
CA TYR A 78 -4.19 5.96 -1.28
C TYR A 78 -2.84 5.27 -1.44
N MET A 79 -2.40 5.13 -2.69
CA MET A 79 -1.07 4.66 -3.09
C MET A 79 -0.28 5.82 -3.69
N LEU A 80 0.96 6.00 -3.24
CA LEU A 80 1.91 6.92 -3.84
C LEU A 80 2.77 6.16 -4.88
N ILE A 81 2.77 6.64 -6.13
CA ILE A 81 3.47 6.02 -7.26
C ILE A 81 4.42 7.06 -7.87
N PRO A 82 5.71 7.06 -7.48
CA PRO A 82 6.68 8.02 -7.98
C PRO A 82 7.34 7.53 -9.29
N ASN A 83 7.96 8.46 -10.01
CA ASN A 83 8.97 8.19 -11.07
C ASN A 83 8.47 7.37 -12.27
N VAL A 84 7.19 7.51 -12.61
CA VAL A 84 6.57 6.91 -13.79
C VAL A 84 6.00 8.00 -14.70
N ASP A 85 5.86 7.74 -15.99
CA ASP A 85 5.10 8.66 -16.85
C ASP A 85 3.59 8.49 -16.68
N ARG A 86 2.82 9.45 -17.21
CA ARG A 86 1.36 9.47 -17.09
C ARG A 86 0.69 8.21 -17.66
N ALA A 87 1.20 7.68 -18.77
CA ALA A 87 0.65 6.48 -19.39
C ALA A 87 0.82 5.25 -18.48
N THR A 88 2.03 5.07 -17.95
CA THR A 88 2.35 4.00 -16.98
C THR A 88 1.55 4.16 -15.70
N PHE A 89 1.44 5.38 -15.15
CA PHE A 89 0.62 5.67 -13.99
C PHE A 89 -0.85 5.25 -14.20
N ASN A 90 -1.45 5.65 -15.32
CA ASN A 90 -2.83 5.31 -15.63
C ASN A 90 -3.05 3.80 -15.77
N GLN A 91 -2.06 3.06 -16.28
CA GLN A 91 -2.13 1.60 -16.32
C GLN A 91 -2.04 1.00 -14.92
N MET A 92 -1.08 1.45 -14.10
CA MET A 92 -0.93 1.00 -12.72
C MET A 92 -2.20 1.26 -11.89
N VAL A 93 -2.86 2.40 -12.05
CA VAL A 93 -4.16 2.70 -11.39
C VAL A 93 -5.21 1.63 -11.67
N LYS A 94 -5.30 1.14 -12.92
CA LYS A 94 -6.24 0.07 -13.30
C LYS A 94 -5.85 -1.25 -12.66
N ASP A 95 -4.56 -1.61 -12.74
CA ASP A 95 -4.05 -2.87 -12.18
C ASP A 95 -4.22 -2.94 -10.66
N LEU A 96 -4.20 -1.78 -9.99
CA LEU A 96 -4.28 -1.63 -8.54
C LEU A 96 -5.71 -1.40 -8.02
N GLU A 97 -6.73 -1.33 -8.87
CA GLU A 97 -8.10 -0.99 -8.45
C GLU A 97 -8.66 -1.97 -7.39
N GLY A 98 -8.33 -3.26 -7.49
CA GLY A 98 -8.71 -4.29 -6.52
C GLY A 98 -7.68 -4.54 -5.41
N SER A 99 -6.67 -3.68 -5.26
CA SER A 99 -5.58 -3.92 -4.30
C SER A 99 -5.94 -3.61 -2.85
N LEU A 100 -6.94 -2.77 -2.58
CA LEU A 100 -7.42 -2.57 -1.21
C LEU A 100 -8.39 -3.71 -0.84
N LEU A 101 -8.01 -4.53 0.14
CA LEU A 101 -8.85 -5.61 0.63
C LEU A 101 -9.77 -5.12 1.75
N GLU A 102 -9.21 -4.45 2.74
CA GLU A 102 -9.92 -3.98 3.94
C GLU A 102 -9.30 -2.68 4.45
N ASN A 103 -10.12 -1.79 5.01
CA ASN A 103 -9.69 -0.60 5.73
C ASN A 103 -10.76 -0.21 6.78
N ASN A 104 -10.70 -0.84 7.94
CA ASN A 104 -11.60 -0.60 9.06
C ASN A 104 -10.82 -0.54 10.39
N ASP A 105 -11.54 -0.46 11.51
CA ASP A 105 -11.00 -0.31 12.88
C ASP A 105 -10.27 -1.56 13.40
N LYS A 106 -10.47 -2.73 12.78
CA LYS A 106 -9.87 -4.00 13.21
C LYS A 106 -8.79 -4.51 12.27
N LEU A 107 -8.93 -4.20 10.99
CA LEU A 107 -8.12 -4.76 9.92
C LEU A 107 -7.90 -3.75 8.81
N GLN A 108 -6.64 -3.58 8.43
CA GLN A 108 -6.25 -2.90 7.21
C GLN A 108 -5.42 -3.88 6.38
N ALA A 109 -5.82 -4.08 5.12
CA ALA A 109 -5.18 -5.07 4.28
C ALA A 109 -5.17 -4.63 2.82
N VAL A 110 -4.03 -4.85 2.18
CA VAL A 110 -3.75 -4.54 0.79
C VAL A 110 -3.11 -5.74 0.09
N TYR A 111 -3.26 -5.82 -1.22
CA TYR A 111 -2.74 -6.89 -2.04
C TYR A 111 -2.10 -6.38 -3.32
N ASP A 112 -0.80 -6.61 -3.46
CA ASP A 112 -0.09 -6.48 -4.73
C ASP A 112 -0.21 -7.81 -5.47
N ALA A 113 -1.09 -7.86 -6.48
CA ALA A 113 -1.32 -9.05 -7.29
C ALA A 113 -0.11 -9.42 -8.16
N LYS A 114 0.67 -8.44 -8.62
CA LYS A 114 1.85 -8.65 -9.46
C LYS A 114 2.94 -9.37 -8.69
N GLN A 115 3.17 -8.96 -7.45
CA GLN A 115 4.17 -9.57 -6.56
C GLN A 115 3.61 -10.71 -5.69
N LYS A 116 2.28 -10.87 -5.67
CA LYS A 116 1.55 -11.79 -4.78
C LYS A 116 1.89 -11.54 -3.31
N ILE A 117 1.88 -10.27 -2.91
CA ILE A 117 2.21 -9.82 -1.55
C ILE A 117 0.99 -9.19 -0.89
N TRP A 118 0.73 -9.58 0.36
CA TRP A 118 -0.22 -8.93 1.25
C TRP A 118 0.53 -8.12 2.30
N GLY A 119 0.13 -6.86 2.48
CA GLY A 119 0.44 -6.05 3.65
C GLY A 119 -0.79 -6.00 4.54
N ILE A 120 -0.66 -6.35 5.82
CA ILE A 120 -1.81 -6.45 6.73
C ILE A 120 -1.44 -5.84 8.09
N VAL A 121 -2.32 -5.02 8.64
CA VAL A 121 -2.29 -4.55 10.01
C VAL A 121 -3.55 -5.04 10.72
N LYS A 122 -3.37 -5.73 11.85
CA LYS A 122 -4.44 -6.20 12.72
C LYS A 122 -4.36 -5.53 14.07
N TYR A 123 -5.49 -5.00 14.53
CA TYR A 123 -5.61 -4.31 15.80
C TYR A 123 -6.12 -5.21 16.94
N ASP A 124 -6.63 -6.40 16.61
CA ASP A 124 -7.12 -7.38 17.58
C ASP A 124 -6.62 -8.81 17.30
N ASP A 125 -6.83 -9.70 18.27
CA ASP A 125 -6.47 -11.12 18.21
C ASP A 125 -7.59 -12.01 17.62
N SER A 126 -8.62 -11.42 17.02
CA SER A 126 -9.64 -12.20 16.31
C SER A 126 -9.03 -12.83 15.04
N ALA A 127 -9.45 -14.03 14.65
CA ALA A 127 -8.99 -14.62 13.39
C ALA A 127 -9.58 -13.83 12.21
N SER A 128 -8.73 -13.33 11.31
CA SER A 128 -9.18 -12.63 10.09
C SER A 128 -8.84 -13.44 8.86
N THR A 129 -9.87 -13.81 8.08
CA THR A 129 -9.72 -14.51 6.79
C THR A 129 -9.37 -13.52 5.69
N ILE A 130 -8.27 -13.74 4.98
CA ILE A 130 -7.78 -12.87 3.91
C ILE A 130 -8.00 -13.56 2.56
N SER A 131 -8.76 -12.89 1.69
CA SER A 131 -9.05 -13.32 0.31
C SER A 131 -9.55 -14.77 0.18
N ASN A 132 -10.17 -15.35 1.22
CA ASN A 132 -10.55 -16.77 1.32
C ASN A 132 -9.38 -17.76 1.10
N LYS A 133 -8.14 -17.33 1.38
CA LYS A 133 -6.92 -18.12 1.16
C LYS A 133 -6.26 -18.57 2.45
N PHE A 134 -6.23 -17.70 3.45
CA PHE A 134 -5.57 -17.95 4.72
C PHE A 134 -6.19 -17.11 5.82
N GLN A 135 -5.82 -17.39 7.06
CA GLN A 135 -6.16 -16.61 8.24
C GLN A 135 -4.89 -16.06 8.89
N VAL A 136 -5.01 -14.84 9.41
CA VAL A 136 -4.04 -14.23 10.32
C VAL A 136 -4.68 -14.15 11.72
N LEU A 137 -3.93 -14.55 12.74
CA LEU A 137 -4.51 -14.99 14.02
C LEU A 137 -4.22 -14.05 15.21
N LYS A 138 -3.26 -13.14 15.09
CA LYS A 138 -2.84 -12.25 16.19
C LYS A 138 -2.90 -10.79 15.77
N ARG A 139 -3.00 -9.89 16.74
CA ARG A 139 -2.78 -8.46 16.52
C ARG A 139 -1.32 -8.20 16.18
N GLY A 140 -1.08 -7.29 15.25
CA GLY A 140 0.26 -6.95 14.77
C GLY A 140 0.30 -6.64 13.29
N ILE A 141 1.50 -6.61 12.76
CA ILE A 141 1.81 -6.23 11.38
C ILE A 141 2.31 -7.47 10.66
N TYR A 142 1.79 -7.69 9.45
CA TYR A 142 2.15 -8.82 8.61
C TYR A 142 2.59 -8.35 7.23
N THR A 143 3.58 -9.04 6.68
CA THR A 143 3.88 -9.04 5.25
C THR A 143 3.96 -10.49 4.79
N ILE A 144 3.06 -10.87 3.89
CA ILE A 144 2.91 -12.27 3.44
C ILE A 144 3.12 -12.31 1.94
N ARG A 145 3.94 -13.24 1.44
CA ARG A 145 4.14 -13.49 0.01
C ARG A 145 3.74 -14.91 -0.34
N LYS A 146 2.96 -15.10 -1.40
CA LYS A 146 2.71 -16.43 -1.98
C LYS A 146 3.92 -16.83 -2.82
N GLU A 147 4.49 -17.99 -2.52
CA GLU A 147 5.55 -18.63 -3.30
C GLU A 147 5.03 -19.96 -3.87
N ASN A 148 5.81 -20.64 -4.71
CA ASN A 148 5.37 -21.90 -5.33
C ASN A 148 5.05 -22.98 -4.29
N SER A 149 5.84 -23.06 -3.21
CA SER A 149 5.73 -24.08 -2.15
C SER A 149 4.84 -23.69 -0.96
N GLY A 150 4.17 -22.53 -1.00
CA GLY A 150 3.30 -22.09 0.10
C GLY A 150 3.30 -20.58 0.32
N TYR A 151 3.36 -20.17 1.58
CA TYR A 151 3.41 -18.76 1.98
C TYR A 151 4.66 -18.46 2.82
N LYS A 152 5.39 -17.41 2.45
CA LYS A 152 6.40 -16.77 3.28
C LYS A 152 5.72 -15.69 4.12
N VAL A 153 5.87 -15.77 5.44
CA VAL A 153 5.16 -14.91 6.40
C VAL A 153 6.18 -14.17 7.24
N SER A 154 6.12 -12.85 7.22
CA SER A 154 6.78 -11.97 8.18
C SER A 154 5.72 -11.39 9.11
N TYR A 155 5.95 -11.45 10.41
CA TYR A 155 5.06 -10.91 11.43
C TYR A 155 5.85 -10.12 12.46
N TYR A 156 5.27 -9.03 12.94
CA TYR A 156 5.82 -8.20 14.00
C TYR A 156 4.72 -7.66 14.92
N ASN A 157 4.91 -7.79 16.22
CA ASN A 157 4.09 -7.12 17.22
C ASN A 157 4.81 -5.84 17.69
N PRO A 158 4.30 -4.64 17.38
CA PRO A 158 4.96 -3.40 17.74
C PRO A 158 4.93 -3.08 19.24
N GLU A 159 3.98 -3.62 20.01
CA GLU A 159 3.89 -3.39 21.45
C GLU A 159 4.92 -4.20 22.22
N THR A 160 5.09 -5.47 21.87
CA THR A 160 6.09 -6.34 22.50
C THR A 160 7.44 -6.30 21.81
N LYS A 161 7.53 -5.63 20.65
CA LYS A 161 8.71 -5.51 19.79
C LYS A 161 9.28 -6.85 19.34
N ASN A 162 8.43 -7.86 19.23
CA ASN A 162 8.84 -9.24 18.94
C ASN A 162 8.14 -9.80 17.70
N SER A 163 8.79 -10.77 17.08
CA SER A 163 8.16 -11.65 16.09
C SER A 163 7.56 -12.89 16.76
N ALA A 164 6.97 -13.77 15.98
CA ALA A 164 6.41 -15.04 16.43
C ALA A 164 6.52 -16.09 15.31
N SER A 165 6.46 -17.37 15.67
CA SER A 165 6.49 -18.45 14.69
C SER A 165 5.27 -18.37 13.76
N LYS A 166 5.48 -18.73 12.49
CA LYS A 166 4.45 -18.73 11.44
C LYS A 166 3.16 -19.42 11.90
N ASP A 167 3.26 -20.63 12.45
CA ASP A 167 2.11 -21.44 12.82
C ASP A 167 1.27 -20.82 13.95
N SER A 168 1.87 -19.94 14.76
CA SER A 168 1.15 -19.23 15.83
C SER A 168 0.38 -18.01 15.35
N VAL A 169 0.64 -17.52 14.14
CA VAL A 169 0.08 -16.26 13.62
C VAL A 169 -0.62 -16.40 12.27
N PHE A 170 -0.44 -17.52 11.59
CA PHE A 170 -0.91 -17.77 10.23
C PHE A 170 -1.44 -19.19 10.07
N LYS A 171 -2.56 -19.32 9.33
CA LYS A 171 -3.15 -20.62 8.97
C LYS A 171 -3.61 -20.59 7.51
N GLU A 172 -3.09 -21.47 6.68
CA GLU A 172 -3.58 -21.65 5.31
C GLU A 172 -4.95 -22.33 5.33
N LEU A 173 -5.88 -21.88 4.48
CA LEU A 173 -7.19 -22.52 4.32
C LEU A 173 -7.08 -23.59 3.24
N ALA A 174 -7.71 -24.75 3.47
CA ALA A 174 -7.81 -25.78 2.46
C ALA A 174 -8.56 -25.24 1.23
N SER A 175 -8.02 -25.48 0.04
CA SER A 175 -8.74 -25.26 -1.22
C SER A 175 -10.04 -26.06 -1.17
N LYS A 176 -11.20 -25.41 -1.37
CA LYS A 176 -12.44 -26.15 -1.60
C LYS A 176 -12.23 -27.03 -2.85
N PRO A 177 -12.60 -28.32 -2.84
CA PRO A 177 -12.56 -29.13 -4.05
C PRO A 177 -13.46 -28.48 -5.10
N THR A 178 -12.88 -28.15 -6.24
CA THR A 178 -13.62 -27.80 -7.45
C THR A 178 -14.41 -29.05 -7.83
N VAL A 179 -15.74 -28.96 -7.95
CA VAL A 179 -16.55 -30.04 -8.51
C VAL A 179 -16.10 -30.18 -9.97
N GLU A 180 -15.29 -31.21 -10.26
CA GLU A 180 -14.93 -31.59 -11.62
C GLU A 180 -16.18 -32.09 -12.33
N ASP A 181 -16.61 -31.32 -13.33
CA ASP A 181 -17.58 -31.77 -14.31
C ASP A 181 -16.96 -32.94 -15.10
N SER A 182 -17.58 -34.09 -14.95
CA SER A 182 -17.10 -35.38 -15.43
C SER A 182 -17.54 -35.58 -16.87
N SER A 183 -16.71 -35.18 -17.84
CA SER A 183 -16.84 -35.69 -19.21
C SER A 183 -15.49 -36.11 -19.79
N LYS A 184 -15.29 -37.43 -19.87
CA LYS A 184 -14.18 -38.13 -20.52
C LYS A 184 -14.01 -37.73 -21.99
N LYS A 185 -12.77 -37.62 -22.47
CA LYS A 185 -12.32 -38.41 -23.65
C LYS A 185 -10.81 -38.59 -23.73
N THR A 186 -10.48 -39.81 -24.15
CA THR A 186 -9.20 -40.52 -24.20
C THR A 186 -8.28 -40.03 -25.33
N GLY A 187 -6.96 -40.03 -25.11
CA GLY A 187 -5.95 -39.91 -26.16
C GLY A 187 -4.51 -39.95 -25.62
N LYS A 188 -3.77 -41.00 -25.96
CA LYS A 188 -2.38 -41.31 -25.53
C LYS A 188 -1.38 -40.76 -26.56
N ILE A 189 -0.19 -40.31 -26.14
CA ILE A 189 1.15 -40.50 -26.76
C ILE A 189 2.24 -39.85 -25.84
N THR A 190 3.46 -40.38 -25.91
CA THR A 190 4.52 -40.44 -24.88
C THR A 190 5.81 -39.72 -25.33
N LYS A 191 6.65 -39.26 -24.36
CA LYS A 191 8.13 -39.00 -24.38
C LYS A 191 8.66 -37.78 -25.17
N GLU A 192 9.74 -37.06 -24.84
CA GLU A 192 10.78 -37.02 -23.78
C GLU A 192 11.69 -35.78 -24.05
N ASN A 193 12.38 -35.24 -23.02
CA ASN A 193 13.66 -34.49 -22.99
C ASN A 193 13.69 -33.13 -22.25
N GLN A 194 14.49 -33.12 -21.18
CA GLN A 194 15.27 -31.99 -20.60
C GLN A 194 16.74 -32.23 -21.03
N PRO A 195 17.75 -31.32 -20.93
CA PRO A 195 17.76 -30.04 -20.20
C PRO A 195 18.50 -28.86 -20.89
N THR A 196 18.27 -27.63 -20.43
CA THR A 196 19.32 -26.60 -20.33
C THR A 196 18.96 -25.52 -19.29
N LEU A 197 19.92 -25.23 -18.40
CA LEU A 197 19.97 -24.02 -17.59
C LEU A 197 20.42 -22.84 -18.47
N PRO A 198 19.98 -21.62 -18.17
CA PRO A 198 20.92 -20.50 -18.18
C PRO A 198 20.93 -19.69 -16.88
N GLN A 199 22.08 -19.04 -16.73
CA GLN A 199 22.64 -18.39 -15.57
C GLN A 199 21.97 -17.07 -15.15
N THR A 200 22.24 -16.72 -13.89
CA THR A 200 22.14 -15.41 -13.25
C THR A 200 22.36 -14.23 -14.19
N GLY A 201 21.31 -13.43 -14.36
CA GLY A 201 21.38 -12.05 -14.83
C GLY A 201 20.91 -11.13 -13.71
N GLU A 202 21.77 -10.21 -13.32
CA GLU A 202 21.53 -9.16 -12.33
C GLU A 202 20.29 -8.34 -12.72
N TYR A 203 19.22 -8.46 -11.94
CA TYR A 203 18.12 -7.49 -11.98
C TYR A 203 18.33 -6.45 -10.89
N SER A 204 19.08 -5.41 -11.23
CA SER A 204 19.02 -4.10 -10.58
C SER A 204 17.68 -3.44 -10.96
N GLY A 205 16.62 -3.86 -10.28
CA GLY A 205 15.29 -3.28 -10.39
C GLY A 205 14.99 -2.49 -9.14
N VAL A 206 14.94 -1.17 -9.27
CA VAL A 206 14.53 -0.21 -8.24
C VAL A 206 13.21 -0.68 -7.63
N LEU A 207 13.25 -1.13 -6.38
CA LEU A 207 12.06 -1.46 -5.59
C LEU A 207 11.20 -0.19 -5.51
N PRO A 208 9.94 -0.18 -5.98
CA PRO A 208 9.01 0.81 -5.48
C PRO A 208 8.88 0.53 -3.98
N LEU A 209 9.42 1.43 -3.16
CA LEU A 209 9.07 1.52 -1.76
C LEU A 209 7.55 1.72 -1.72
N VAL A 210 6.81 0.63 -1.54
CA VAL A 210 5.40 0.68 -1.17
C VAL A 210 5.37 1.16 0.28
N GLY A 211 5.60 2.46 0.46
CA GLY A 211 5.46 3.15 1.73
C GLY A 211 3.98 3.28 2.02
N MET A 212 3.42 2.30 2.73
CA MET A 212 2.07 2.40 3.26
C MET A 212 2.10 3.23 4.54
N LEU A 213 1.66 4.48 4.43
CA LEU A 213 1.30 5.29 5.58
C LEU A 213 -0.21 5.16 5.81
N LEU A 214 -0.60 4.17 6.60
CA LEU A 214 -1.96 4.04 7.10
C LEU A 214 -1.95 4.38 8.59
N MET A 215 -2.45 5.56 8.95
CA MET A 215 -2.67 5.96 10.34
C MET A 215 -4.17 5.85 10.61
N GLY A 216 -4.57 4.81 11.35
CA GLY A 216 -5.88 4.75 11.97
C GLY A 216 -5.93 5.68 13.19
N SER A 217 -7.07 6.32 13.41
CA SER A 217 -7.36 7.17 14.57
C SER A 217 -7.45 6.34 15.86
N GLY A 218 -6.30 6.00 16.44
CA GLY A 218 -6.19 5.44 17.78
C GLY A 218 -6.04 6.54 18.82
N TYR A 219 -6.97 6.63 19.78
CA TYR A 219 -6.88 7.52 20.94
C TYR A 219 -5.67 7.16 21.81
N PHE A 220 -4.64 8.01 21.82
CA PHE A 220 -3.61 8.01 22.86
C PHE A 220 -3.94 9.07 23.91
N SER A 221 -4.45 8.64 25.07
CA SER A 221 -4.47 9.48 26.27
C SER A 221 -3.10 9.45 26.93
N LEU A 222 -2.26 10.45 26.66
CA LEU A 222 -1.07 10.71 27.45
C LEU A 222 -1.50 11.41 28.75
N ARG A 223 -1.57 10.67 29.87
CA ARG A 223 -1.51 11.30 31.19
C ARG A 223 -0.05 11.60 31.50
N LEU A 224 0.32 12.87 31.43
CA LEU A 224 1.56 13.35 32.04
C LEU A 224 1.37 13.36 33.57
N LYS A 225 2.27 12.70 34.28
CA LYS A 225 2.58 12.96 35.69
C LYS A 225 3.68 14.01 35.74
#